data_AF-A0A1V6H7G2-F1
#
_entry.id   AF-A0A1V6H7G2-F1
#
_cell.length_a   1.000
_cell.length_b   1.000
_cell.length_c   1.000
_cell.angle_alpha   90.00
_cell.angle_beta   90.00
_cell.angle_gamma   90.00
#
_symmetry.space_group_name_H-M   'P 1'
#
loop_
_entity.id
_entity.type
_entity.pdbx_description
1 polymer ?
#
loop_
_entity_poly.entity_id
_entity_poly.type
_entity_poly.pdbx_seq_one_letter_code
_entity_poly.pdbx_strand_id
1 'polypeptide(L)'
;MLLPALLAVLASILVSRRLAGESVYTRTLARRGVRLERGRDIDLLNHLPVGEVMDTEPVVLDAGESLDSASERLWRARLHGAPVVTAGGRLAGVLSVHDLQGAGQAGMPGSTPVGEVATREPLTAFPDDSLADALRQMGARDVARLPVVARDDPGRLVGVLYRTDVARVYTLALARRTALRQRASEVQLDALSGVATEAVVIAPGAAAAGRTIAEVPWPREAVVASVRRGERLLLPRGDTRLEPGDELSAVVDGEAARRAVRRLCREPLSPDPER
;
A
#
# COMPACT_ATOMS: atom_id res chain seq x y z
N MET A 1 -45.78 -30.03 -9.42
CA MET A 1 -44.93 -30.38 -8.26
C MET A 1 -43.73 -29.44 -8.05
N LEU A 2 -43.29 -28.68 -9.06
CA LEU A 2 -42.14 -27.76 -8.92
C LEU A 2 -42.48 -26.42 -8.24
N LEU A 3 -43.71 -25.95 -8.40
CA LEU A 3 -44.16 -24.63 -7.92
C LEU A 3 -44.10 -24.47 -6.39
N PRO A 4 -44.54 -25.45 -5.57
CA PRO A 4 -44.42 -25.37 -4.12
C PRO A 4 -42.96 -25.37 -3.64
N ALA A 5 -42.09 -26.15 -4.30
CA ALA A 5 -40.67 -26.22 -3.96
C ALA A 5 -39.95 -24.89 -4.24
N LEU A 6 -40.25 -24.25 -5.37
CA LEU A 6 -39.73 -22.92 -5.72
C LEU A 6 -40.17 -21.85 -4.73
N LEU A 7 -41.44 -21.90 -4.30
CA LEU A 7 -42.00 -20.94 -3.35
C LEU A 7 -41.38 -21.09 -1.96
N ALA A 8 -41.13 -22.33 -1.53
CA ALA A 8 -40.41 -22.61 -0.29
C ALA A 8 -38.95 -22.12 -0.34
N VAL A 9 -38.26 -22.31 -1.47
CA VAL A 9 -36.90 -21.80 -1.68
C VAL A 9 -36.88 -20.27 -1.66
N LEU A 10 -37.81 -19.62 -2.36
CA LEU A 10 -37.91 -18.15 -2.37
C LEU A 10 -38.24 -17.57 -0.99
N ALA A 11 -39.19 -18.19 -0.26
CA ALA A 11 -39.52 -17.78 1.09
C ALA A 11 -38.32 -17.96 2.04
N SER A 12 -37.61 -19.09 1.93
CA SER A 12 -36.39 -19.34 2.71
C SER A 12 -35.28 -18.35 2.39
N ILE A 13 -35.07 -18.00 1.12
CA ILE A 13 -34.10 -16.97 0.71
C ILE A 13 -34.51 -15.60 1.23
N LEU A 14 -35.79 -15.24 1.17
CA LEU A 14 -36.28 -13.93 1.62
C LEU A 14 -36.17 -13.79 3.14
N VAL A 15 -36.54 -14.83 3.90
CA VAL A 15 -36.43 -14.89 5.36
C VAL A 15 -34.96 -14.93 5.77
N SER A 16 -34.13 -15.72 5.10
CA SER A 16 -32.67 -15.76 5.30
C SER A 16 -32.05 -14.39 5.03
N ARG A 17 -32.41 -13.70 3.96
CA ARG A 17 -31.89 -12.34 3.67
C ARG A 17 -32.39 -11.29 4.66
N ARG A 18 -33.58 -11.46 5.24
CA ARG A 18 -34.09 -10.53 6.27
C ARG A 18 -33.53 -10.79 7.66
N LEU A 19 -33.16 -12.03 7.99
CA LEU A 19 -32.61 -12.41 9.30
C LEU A 19 -31.08 -12.49 9.32
N ALA A 20 -30.44 -12.79 8.19
CA ALA A 20 -28.99 -12.84 8.03
C ALA A 20 -28.53 -11.61 7.25
N GLY A 21 -28.13 -10.58 7.99
CA GLY A 21 -27.44 -9.41 7.43
C GLY A 21 -26.07 -9.73 6.82
N GLU A 22 -25.59 -10.98 6.84
CA GLU A 22 -24.32 -11.39 6.23
C GLU A 22 -24.34 -12.86 5.77
N SER A 23 -23.70 -13.14 4.63
CA SER A 23 -23.63 -14.48 4.03
C SER A 23 -22.79 -15.47 4.85
N VAL A 24 -23.08 -16.77 4.76
CA VAL A 24 -22.43 -17.86 5.51
C VAL A 24 -20.89 -17.88 5.37
N TYR A 25 -20.34 -17.33 4.28
CA TYR A 25 -18.88 -17.27 4.06
C TYR A 25 -18.16 -16.32 5.03
N THR A 26 -18.83 -15.28 5.53
CA THR A 26 -18.26 -14.39 6.57
C THR A 26 -18.45 -14.94 7.97
N ARG A 27 -19.27 -15.97 8.18
CA ARG A 27 -19.53 -16.57 9.50
C ARG A 27 -18.33 -17.35 10.06
N THR A 28 -17.47 -17.87 9.18
CA THR A 28 -16.19 -18.49 9.57
C THR A 28 -15.16 -17.43 10.03
N LEU A 29 -15.28 -16.20 9.52
CA LEU A 29 -14.48 -15.04 9.94
C LEU A 29 -15.04 -14.39 11.22
N ALA A 30 -16.36 -14.35 11.40
CA ALA A 30 -17.02 -13.78 12.58
C ALA A 30 -16.70 -14.53 13.89
N ARG A 31 -16.48 -15.86 13.86
CA ARG A 31 -16.05 -16.64 15.04
C ARG A 31 -14.61 -16.33 15.48
N ARG A 32 -13.83 -15.64 14.65
CA ARG A 32 -12.49 -15.12 14.98
C ARG A 32 -12.50 -13.64 15.42
N GLY A 33 -13.67 -13.06 15.70
CA GLY A 33 -13.78 -11.70 16.22
C GLY A 33 -13.81 -10.60 15.14
N VAL A 34 -13.86 -10.96 13.86
CA VAL A 34 -13.94 -10.01 12.72
C VAL A 34 -15.30 -9.34 12.66
N ARG A 35 -15.50 -8.28 13.46
CA ARG A 35 -16.55 -7.28 13.24
C ARG A 35 -15.92 -6.07 12.54
N LEU A 36 -15.60 -6.26 11.27
CA LEU A 36 -15.29 -5.15 10.36
C LEU A 36 -16.57 -4.34 10.16
N GLU A 37 -16.57 -3.06 10.54
CA GLU A 37 -17.62 -2.10 10.16
C GLU A 37 -17.53 -1.79 8.64
N ARG A 38 -17.75 -2.80 7.80
CA ARG A 38 -17.60 -2.77 6.32
C ARG A 38 -18.30 -1.59 5.62
N GLY A 39 -19.30 -0.97 6.25
CA GLY A 39 -20.05 0.13 5.65
C GLY A 39 -19.35 1.50 5.66
N ARG A 40 -18.37 1.73 6.56
CA ARG A 40 -17.78 3.08 6.78
C ARG A 40 -16.36 3.25 6.24
N ASP A 41 -15.65 2.14 6.04
CA ASP A 41 -14.30 2.12 5.48
C ASP A 41 -14.32 2.31 3.95
N ILE A 42 -15.35 1.74 3.30
CA ILE A 42 -15.66 1.96 1.88
C ILE A 42 -15.99 3.43 1.62
N ASP A 43 -16.70 4.09 2.55
CA ASP A 43 -17.11 5.49 2.46
C ASP A 43 -15.91 6.46 2.37
N LEU A 44 -14.86 6.23 3.16
CA LEU A 44 -13.66 7.08 3.13
C LEU A 44 -12.91 7.00 1.80
N LEU A 45 -12.66 5.78 1.30
CA LEU A 45 -11.93 5.59 0.04
C LEU A 45 -12.76 6.02 -1.18
N ASN A 46 -14.09 5.96 -1.08
CA ASN A 46 -15.00 6.45 -2.12
C ASN A 46 -15.04 7.99 -2.23
N HIS A 47 -14.66 8.70 -1.17
CA HIS A 47 -14.79 10.16 -1.10
C HIS A 47 -13.45 10.90 -1.06
N LEU A 48 -12.34 10.22 -0.77
CA LEU A 48 -11.02 10.82 -0.82
C LEU A 48 -10.50 10.82 -2.27
N PRO A 49 -10.19 11.98 -2.86
CA PRO A 49 -9.72 12.05 -4.24
C PRO A 49 -8.25 11.67 -4.36
N VAL A 50 -7.87 11.09 -5.50
CA VAL A 50 -6.49 10.71 -5.82
C VAL A 50 -5.52 11.89 -5.67
N GLY A 51 -5.95 13.10 -6.07
CA GLY A 51 -5.15 14.31 -6.04
C GLY A 51 -4.70 14.74 -4.63
N GLU A 52 -5.40 14.31 -3.58
CA GLU A 52 -5.01 14.59 -2.19
C GLU A 52 -3.93 13.64 -1.66
N VAL A 53 -3.71 12.50 -2.32
CA VAL A 53 -2.79 11.44 -1.87
C VAL A 53 -1.62 11.20 -2.82
N MET A 54 -1.80 11.51 -4.11
CA MET A 54 -0.76 11.32 -5.12
C MET A 54 0.54 12.06 -4.77
N ASP A 55 1.65 11.46 -5.17
CA ASP A 55 2.94 12.14 -5.21
C ASP A 55 2.93 13.12 -6.39
N THR A 56 3.09 14.41 -6.09
CA THR A 56 3.06 15.50 -7.07
C THR A 56 4.45 15.81 -7.66
N GLU A 57 5.51 15.29 -7.04
CA GLU A 57 6.89 15.42 -7.53
C GLU A 57 7.53 14.03 -7.74
N PRO A 58 6.89 13.16 -8.54
CA PRO A 58 7.37 11.80 -8.72
C PRO A 58 8.68 11.78 -9.52
N VAL A 59 9.52 10.78 -9.25
CA VAL A 59 10.63 10.46 -10.14
C VAL A 59 10.07 9.96 -11.47
N VAL A 60 10.46 10.63 -12.56
CA VAL A 60 10.08 10.27 -13.94
C VAL A 60 11.32 9.91 -14.76
N LEU A 61 11.17 8.98 -15.69
CA LEU A 61 12.20 8.55 -16.62
C LEU A 61 12.02 9.23 -17.98
N ASP A 62 13.10 9.54 -18.68
CA ASP A 62 13.04 10.10 -20.02
C ASP A 62 13.01 8.97 -21.06
N ALA A 63 12.14 9.06 -22.06
CA ALA A 63 11.99 8.02 -23.07
C ALA A 63 13.26 7.78 -23.91
N GLY A 64 14.14 8.78 -24.01
CA GLY A 64 15.42 8.70 -24.72
C GLY A 64 16.61 8.35 -23.84
N GLU A 65 16.47 8.27 -22.51
CA GLU A 65 17.55 7.80 -21.64
C GLU A 65 17.77 6.29 -21.80
N SER A 66 18.97 5.82 -21.47
CA SER A 66 19.31 4.41 -21.59
C SER A 66 18.73 3.56 -20.48
N LEU A 67 18.50 2.26 -20.73
CA LEU A 67 18.08 1.31 -19.70
C LEU A 67 19.04 1.28 -18.52
N ASP A 68 20.36 1.38 -18.75
CA ASP A 68 21.35 1.43 -17.67
C ASP A 68 21.14 2.64 -16.76
N SER A 69 20.98 3.84 -17.35
CA SER A 69 20.75 5.06 -16.59
C SER A 69 19.43 5.01 -15.84
N ALA A 70 18.37 4.54 -16.50
CA ALA A 70 17.06 4.37 -15.88
C ALA A 70 17.09 3.36 -14.72
N SER A 71 17.78 2.23 -14.90
CA SER A 71 17.94 1.20 -13.86
C SER A 71 18.66 1.75 -12.63
N GLU A 72 19.71 2.56 -12.84
CA GLU A 72 20.49 3.18 -11.78
C GLU A 72 19.66 4.22 -11.02
N ARG A 73 18.86 5.02 -11.74
CA ARG A 73 17.93 6.00 -11.15
C ARG A 73 16.85 5.31 -10.32
N LEU A 74 16.24 4.25 -10.84
CA LEU A 74 15.27 3.43 -10.11
C LEU A 74 15.90 2.80 -8.86
N TRP A 75 17.12 2.27 -8.96
CA TRP A 75 17.84 1.68 -7.83
C TRP A 75 18.17 2.70 -6.74
N ARG A 76 18.73 3.85 -7.10
CA ARG A 76 19.05 4.94 -6.15
C ARG A 76 17.80 5.48 -5.46
N ALA A 77 16.74 5.70 -6.24
CA ALA A 77 15.45 6.12 -5.72
C ALA A 77 14.73 4.98 -4.97
N ARG A 78 15.27 3.74 -5.00
CA ARG A 78 14.70 2.43 -4.63
C ARG A 78 13.23 2.26 -5.02
N LEU A 79 12.93 2.60 -6.26
CA LEU A 79 11.61 2.46 -6.89
C LEU A 79 11.58 1.21 -7.76
N HIS A 80 10.49 0.46 -7.70
CA HIS A 80 10.27 -0.71 -8.59
C HIS A 80 9.76 -0.32 -9.99
N GLY A 81 9.73 0.97 -10.31
CA GLY A 81 9.27 1.50 -11.58
C GLY A 81 8.89 2.97 -11.49
N ALA A 82 8.71 3.61 -12.65
CA ALA A 82 8.40 5.02 -12.77
C ALA A 82 7.64 5.31 -14.08
N PRO A 83 6.88 6.42 -14.15
CA PRO A 83 6.38 6.93 -15.42
C PRO A 83 7.53 7.31 -16.33
N VAL A 84 7.34 7.09 -17.62
CA VAL A 84 8.25 7.50 -18.69
C VAL A 84 7.63 8.68 -19.40
N VAL A 85 8.38 9.76 -19.56
CA VAL A 85 7.96 10.97 -20.26
C VAL A 85 8.78 11.17 -21.54
N THR A 86 8.15 11.77 -22.54
CA THR A 86 8.85 12.27 -23.74
C THR A 86 9.68 13.52 -23.40
N ALA A 87 10.58 13.92 -24.29
CA ALA A 87 11.32 15.19 -24.17
C ALA A 87 10.42 16.43 -24.02
N GLY A 88 9.15 16.35 -24.47
CA GLY A 88 8.15 17.40 -24.28
C GLY A 88 7.41 17.34 -22.93
N GLY A 89 7.85 16.50 -21.99
CA GLY A 89 7.23 16.32 -20.67
C GLY A 89 5.90 15.56 -20.70
N ARG A 90 5.50 14.98 -21.84
CA ARG A 90 4.25 14.22 -21.97
C ARG A 90 4.45 12.77 -21.59
N LEU A 91 3.48 12.17 -20.91
CA LEU A 91 3.47 10.76 -20.53
C LEU A 91 3.57 9.86 -21.78
N ALA A 92 4.62 9.06 -21.84
CA ALA A 92 4.89 8.10 -22.90
C ALA A 92 4.56 6.65 -22.48
N GLY A 93 4.70 6.34 -21.19
CA GLY A 93 4.49 5.00 -20.68
C GLY A 93 4.87 4.83 -19.22
N VAL A 94 5.07 3.58 -18.82
CA VAL A 94 5.67 3.23 -17.52
C VAL A 94 6.78 2.21 -17.74
N LEU A 95 7.84 2.30 -16.95
CA LEU A 95 8.89 1.31 -16.90
C LEU A 95 8.95 0.70 -15.50
N SER A 96 8.96 -0.62 -15.42
CA SER A 96 9.09 -1.38 -14.19
C SER A 96 10.38 -2.20 -14.15
N VAL A 97 10.75 -2.67 -12.96
CA VAL A 97 11.86 -3.64 -12.82
C VAL A 97 11.59 -4.93 -13.59
N HIS A 98 10.32 -5.33 -13.73
CA HIS A 98 9.94 -6.49 -14.54
C HIS A 98 10.25 -6.26 -16.03
N ASP A 99 9.99 -5.05 -16.54
CA ASP A 99 10.30 -4.70 -17.93
C ASP A 99 11.81 -4.70 -18.18
N LEU A 100 12.59 -4.15 -17.23
CA LEU A 100 14.06 -4.20 -17.28
C LEU A 100 14.60 -5.63 -17.27
N GLN A 101 14.05 -6.50 -16.43
CA GLN A 101 14.42 -7.91 -16.40
C GLN A 101 14.08 -8.61 -17.71
N GLY A 102 12.90 -8.34 -18.27
CA GLY A 102 12.48 -8.86 -19.58
C GLY A 102 13.42 -8.42 -20.71
N ALA A 103 13.82 -7.15 -20.73
CA ALA A 103 14.78 -6.63 -21.70
C ALA A 103 16.16 -7.30 -21.59
N GLY A 104 16.66 -7.50 -20.37
CA GLY A 104 17.91 -8.22 -20.12
C GLY A 104 17.86 -9.68 -20.59
N GLN A 105 16.74 -10.38 -20.35
CA GLN A 105 16.54 -11.75 -20.83
C GLN A 105 16.44 -11.84 -22.36
N ALA A 106 15.91 -10.80 -23.00
CA ALA A 106 15.87 -10.68 -24.46
C ALA A 106 17.23 -10.28 -25.08
N GLY A 107 18.28 -10.08 -24.27
CA GLY A 107 19.61 -9.69 -24.75
C GLY A 107 19.69 -8.25 -25.26
N MET A 108 18.76 -7.39 -24.84
CA MET A 108 18.80 -5.98 -25.20
C MET A 108 20.00 -5.28 -24.54
N PRO A 109 20.77 -4.46 -25.28
CA PRO A 109 21.86 -3.68 -24.71
C PRO A 109 21.37 -2.72 -23.62
N GLY A 110 22.19 -2.46 -22.60
CA GLY A 110 21.92 -1.44 -21.59
C GLY A 110 21.81 -0.01 -22.16
N SER A 111 22.37 0.21 -23.36
CA SER A 111 22.24 1.46 -24.13
C SER A 111 20.89 1.62 -24.85
N THR A 112 20.01 0.60 -24.85
CA THR A 112 18.68 0.69 -25.46
C THR A 112 17.88 1.84 -24.82
N PRO A 113 17.14 2.64 -25.61
CA PRO A 113 16.28 3.68 -25.06
C PRO A 113 15.13 3.12 -24.23
N VAL A 114 14.81 3.78 -23.10
CA VAL A 114 13.70 3.40 -22.23
C VAL A 114 12.38 3.29 -22.99
N GLY A 115 12.11 4.19 -23.93
CA GLY A 115 10.86 4.20 -24.71
C GLY A 115 10.63 2.98 -25.61
N GLU A 116 11.66 2.17 -25.86
CA GLU A 116 11.55 0.90 -26.59
C GLU A 116 11.07 -0.26 -25.71
N VAL A 117 11.33 -0.17 -24.40
CA VAL A 117 11.00 -1.21 -23.41
C VAL A 117 9.77 -0.85 -22.57
N ALA A 118 9.53 0.44 -22.36
CA ALA A 118 8.43 0.92 -21.54
C ALA A 118 7.07 0.39 -22.02
N THR A 119 6.23 0.00 -21.06
CA THR A 119 4.84 -0.34 -21.34
C THR A 119 4.10 0.91 -21.79
N ARG A 120 3.62 0.87 -23.04
CA ARG A 120 2.82 1.94 -23.66
C ARG A 120 1.38 1.87 -23.17
N GLU A 121 0.69 3.00 -23.20
CA GLU A 121 -0.72 3.13 -22.77
C GLU A 121 -0.96 2.56 -21.35
N PRO A 122 -0.24 3.06 -20.33
CA PRO A 122 -0.42 2.60 -18.97
C PRO A 122 -1.83 2.91 -18.48
N LEU A 123 -2.34 2.12 -17.54
CA LEU A 123 -3.49 2.54 -16.76
C LEU A 123 -3.16 3.84 -16.05
N THR A 124 -4.03 4.83 -16.18
CA THR A 124 -3.92 6.13 -15.53
C THR A 124 -5.12 6.40 -14.65
N ALA A 125 -4.94 7.28 -13.68
CA ALA A 125 -6.00 7.86 -12.88
C ALA A 125 -6.07 9.38 -13.11
N PHE A 126 -7.17 9.98 -12.70
CA PHE A 126 -7.34 11.43 -12.65
C PHE A 126 -7.29 11.94 -11.20
N PRO A 127 -6.90 13.21 -10.96
CA PRO A 127 -6.84 13.77 -9.61
C PRO A 127 -8.18 13.74 -8.86
N ASP A 128 -9.30 13.75 -9.58
CA ASP A 128 -10.66 13.74 -9.04
C ASP A 128 -11.28 12.34 -8.97
N ASP A 129 -10.58 11.30 -9.43
CA ASP A 129 -11.01 9.92 -9.19
C ASP A 129 -10.94 9.61 -7.68
N SER A 130 -11.78 8.70 -7.21
CA SER A 130 -11.71 8.23 -5.82
C SER A 130 -10.57 7.24 -5.63
N LEU A 131 -10.01 7.16 -4.42
CA LEU A 131 -9.02 6.13 -4.09
C LEU A 131 -9.57 4.71 -4.23
N ALA A 132 -10.87 4.51 -3.99
CA ALA A 132 -11.53 3.23 -4.20
C ALA A 132 -11.50 2.83 -5.69
N ASP A 133 -11.76 3.76 -6.60
CA ASP A 133 -11.70 3.52 -8.04
C ASP A 133 -10.29 3.19 -8.49
N ALA A 134 -9.32 4.00 -8.04
CA ALA A 134 -7.90 3.78 -8.33
C ALA A 134 -7.41 2.41 -7.82
N LEU A 135 -7.80 2.00 -6.61
CA LEU A 135 -7.46 0.68 -6.06
C LEU A 135 -8.11 -0.47 -6.87
N ARG A 136 -9.36 -0.29 -7.33
CA ARG A 136 -10.02 -1.27 -8.19
C ARG A 136 -9.29 -1.40 -9.53
N GLN A 137 -8.89 -0.29 -10.15
CA GLN A 137 -8.09 -0.28 -11.38
C GLN A 137 -6.74 -0.99 -11.17
N MET A 138 -6.05 -0.66 -10.07
CA MET A 138 -4.79 -1.32 -9.69
C MET A 138 -4.95 -2.83 -9.56
N GLY A 139 -5.97 -3.27 -8.81
CA GLY A 139 -6.24 -4.70 -8.59
C GLY A 139 -6.64 -5.46 -9.86
N ALA A 140 -7.33 -4.81 -10.80
CA ALA A 140 -7.77 -5.45 -12.05
C ALA A 140 -6.61 -5.78 -13.01
N ARG A 141 -5.48 -5.09 -12.90
CA ARG A 141 -4.28 -5.33 -13.74
C ARG A 141 -3.03 -5.68 -12.93
N ASP A 142 -3.20 -5.95 -11.63
CA ASP A 142 -2.12 -6.23 -10.69
C ASP A 142 -0.96 -5.21 -10.74
N VAL A 143 -1.31 -3.92 -10.86
CA VAL A 143 -0.33 -2.82 -10.91
C VAL A 143 -0.23 -2.13 -9.55
N ALA A 144 1.01 -1.84 -9.13
CA ALA A 144 1.28 -1.20 -7.85
C ALA A 144 1.24 0.34 -7.88
N ARG A 145 1.13 0.93 -9.08
CA ARG A 145 1.18 2.38 -9.31
C ARG A 145 0.29 2.79 -10.47
N LEU A 146 -0.24 4.00 -10.41
CA LEU A 146 -0.96 4.64 -11.50
C LEU A 146 -0.36 6.03 -11.74
N PRO A 147 0.15 6.33 -12.95
CA PRO A 147 0.37 7.71 -13.35
C PRO A 147 -0.94 8.48 -13.28
N VAL A 148 -0.91 9.65 -12.67
CA VAL A 148 -2.07 10.55 -12.57
C VAL A 148 -1.92 11.62 -13.62
N VAL A 149 -2.92 11.75 -14.50
CA VAL A 149 -2.91 12.68 -15.62
C VAL A 149 -4.00 13.73 -15.49
N ALA A 150 -3.80 14.89 -16.09
CA ALA A 150 -4.79 15.95 -16.08
C ALA A 150 -6.05 15.50 -16.86
N ARG A 151 -7.25 15.81 -16.33
CA ARG A 151 -8.51 15.39 -16.96
C ARG A 151 -8.73 16.02 -18.34
N ASP A 152 -8.22 17.23 -18.53
CA ASP A 152 -8.22 18.00 -19.77
C ASP A 152 -7.14 17.57 -20.76
N ASP A 153 -6.08 16.90 -20.29
CA ASP A 153 -4.99 16.41 -21.13
C ASP A 153 -4.41 15.07 -20.61
N PRO A 154 -4.82 13.92 -21.19
CA PRO A 154 -4.31 12.59 -20.80
C PRO A 154 -2.81 12.39 -20.99
N GLY A 155 -2.14 13.25 -21.78
CA GLY A 155 -0.69 13.20 -21.93
C GLY A 155 0.06 14.03 -20.88
N ARG A 156 -0.64 14.85 -20.09
CA ARG A 156 -0.03 15.70 -19.06
C ARG A 156 -0.01 14.95 -17.73
N LEU A 157 1.15 14.43 -17.36
CA LEU A 157 1.39 13.84 -16.05
C LEU A 157 1.35 14.92 -14.98
N VAL A 158 0.55 14.72 -13.93
CA VAL A 158 0.41 15.63 -12.78
C VAL A 158 0.79 14.99 -11.45
N GLY A 159 1.02 13.67 -11.44
CA GLY A 159 1.51 12.96 -10.26
C GLY A 159 1.57 11.45 -10.48
N VAL A 160 1.87 10.71 -9.42
CA VAL A 160 1.79 9.24 -9.37
C VAL A 160 1.10 8.82 -8.08
N LEU A 161 0.15 7.90 -8.20
CA LEU A 161 -0.46 7.26 -7.05
C LEU A 161 0.17 5.89 -6.84
N TYR A 162 0.75 5.67 -5.66
CA TYR A 162 1.27 4.37 -5.26
C TYR A 162 0.29 3.65 -4.33
N ARG A 163 0.18 2.32 -4.49
CA ARG A 163 -0.69 1.49 -3.64
C ARG A 163 -0.33 1.61 -2.15
N THR A 164 0.95 1.78 -1.84
CA THR A 164 1.48 1.98 -0.48
C THR A 164 1.00 3.29 0.15
N ASP A 165 0.84 4.36 -0.64
CA ASP A 165 0.35 5.65 -0.14
C ASP A 165 -1.12 5.57 0.23
N VAL A 166 -1.92 4.89 -0.59
CA VAL A 166 -3.34 4.63 -0.31
C VAL A 166 -3.49 3.82 0.99
N ALA A 167 -2.69 2.76 1.14
CA ALA A 167 -2.69 1.95 2.35
C ALA A 167 -2.28 2.75 3.60
N ARG A 168 -1.27 3.63 3.47
CA ARG A 168 -0.83 4.53 4.55
C ARG A 168 -1.96 5.47 4.97
N VAL A 169 -2.61 6.13 4.02
CA VAL A 169 -3.71 7.07 4.30
C VAL A 169 -4.90 6.36 4.93
N TYR A 170 -5.26 5.18 4.43
CA TYR A 170 -6.31 4.35 5.02
C TYR A 170 -6.00 4.00 6.49
N THR A 171 -4.76 3.57 6.75
CA THR A 171 -4.33 3.19 8.10
C THR A 171 -4.31 4.39 9.04
N LEU A 172 -3.84 5.56 8.59
CA LEU A 172 -3.88 6.79 9.36
C LEU A 172 -5.31 7.27 9.64
N ALA A 173 -6.22 7.14 8.67
CA ALA A 173 -7.62 7.48 8.85
C ALA A 173 -8.30 6.56 9.86
N LEU A 174 -7.97 5.27 9.85
CA LEU A 174 -8.49 4.30 10.79
C LEU A 174 -7.91 4.52 12.21
N ALA A 175 -6.60 4.74 12.33
CA ALA A 175 -5.92 5.02 13.59
C ALA A 175 -6.44 6.28 14.28
N ARG A 176 -6.73 7.35 13.52
CA ARG A 176 -7.37 8.56 14.04
C ARG A 176 -8.78 8.30 14.58
N ARG A 177 -9.52 7.34 14.02
CA ARG A 177 -10.89 7.00 14.44
C ARG A 177 -10.94 6.00 15.61
N THR A 178 -10.00 5.06 15.69
CA THR A 178 -9.85 4.18 16.87
C THR A 178 -9.34 4.95 18.09
N ALA A 179 -8.47 5.96 17.89
CA ALA A 179 -8.07 6.89 18.95
C ALA A 179 -9.26 7.63 19.61
N LEU A 180 -10.34 7.86 18.85
CA LEU A 180 -11.55 8.54 19.30
C LEU A 180 -12.58 7.61 19.96
N ARG A 181 -12.40 6.27 19.95
CA ARG A 181 -13.42 5.31 20.39
C ARG A 181 -12.95 4.18 21.33
N GLN A 182 -11.90 4.40 22.11
CA GLN A 182 -11.45 3.56 23.25
C GLN A 182 -12.17 2.19 23.45
N ARG A 183 -11.45 1.08 23.17
CA ARG A 183 -11.52 -0.28 23.78
C ARG A 183 -11.71 -1.55 22.91
N ALA A 184 -11.81 -1.53 21.57
CA ALA A 184 -12.33 -2.75 20.89
C ALA A 184 -11.71 -3.28 19.58
N SER A 185 -10.48 -2.96 19.14
CA SER A 185 -9.95 -3.63 17.93
C SER A 185 -8.42 -3.67 17.88
N GLU A 186 -7.86 -4.64 18.59
CA GLU A 186 -6.42 -4.91 18.59
C GLU A 186 -5.99 -5.91 17.50
N VAL A 187 -6.90 -6.54 16.76
CA VAL A 187 -6.52 -7.62 15.82
C VAL A 187 -7.49 -7.70 14.66
N GLN A 188 -7.26 -7.02 13.52
CA GLN A 188 -7.77 -7.47 12.21
C GLN A 188 -7.37 -6.55 11.05
N LEU A 189 -6.15 -6.74 10.55
CA LEU A 189 -5.71 -6.17 9.27
C LEU A 189 -5.50 -7.23 8.17
N ASP A 190 -5.82 -8.50 8.43
CA ASP A 190 -5.49 -9.62 7.52
C ASP A 190 -6.38 -9.77 6.27
N ALA A 191 -7.49 -9.02 6.14
CA ALA A 191 -8.57 -9.47 5.25
C ALA A 191 -8.72 -8.72 3.92
N LEU A 192 -8.05 -7.58 3.67
CA LEU A 192 -8.40 -6.73 2.53
C LEU A 192 -7.28 -6.40 1.52
N SER A 193 -6.04 -6.84 1.73
CA SER A 193 -4.96 -6.37 0.84
C SER A 193 -3.76 -7.29 0.62
N GLY A 194 -3.68 -8.46 1.26
CA GLY A 194 -2.44 -9.27 1.21
C GLY A 194 -1.27 -8.62 1.95
N VAL A 195 -1.51 -7.52 2.66
CA VAL A 195 -0.54 -6.77 3.46
C VAL A 195 -0.73 -7.21 4.91
N ALA A 196 0.30 -7.81 5.51
CA ALA A 196 0.25 -8.27 6.89
C ALA A 196 0.51 -7.10 7.84
N THR A 197 -0.23 -7.01 8.94
CA THR A 197 0.13 -6.08 10.03
C THR A 197 0.85 -6.83 11.13
N GLU A 198 2.01 -6.32 11.49
CA GLU A 198 2.89 -6.90 12.47
C GLU A 198 2.98 -5.98 13.69
N ALA A 199 2.45 -6.45 14.82
CA ALA A 199 2.57 -5.76 16.11
C ALA A 199 3.83 -6.25 16.84
N VAL A 200 4.74 -5.35 17.16
CA VAL A 200 6.01 -5.67 17.84
C VAL A 200 6.26 -4.71 18.99
N VAL A 201 6.55 -5.28 20.16
CA VAL A 201 7.03 -4.51 21.32
C VAL A 201 8.51 -4.22 21.16
N ILE A 202 8.90 -2.97 21.38
CA ILE A 202 10.29 -2.52 21.34
C ILE A 202 11.01 -3.04 22.58
N ALA A 203 11.96 -3.95 22.38
CA ALA A 203 12.74 -4.53 23.46
C ALA A 203 13.76 -3.51 24.01
N PRO A 204 14.11 -3.57 25.30
CA PRO A 204 15.24 -2.83 25.84
C PRO A 204 16.53 -3.16 25.06
N GLY A 205 17.22 -2.13 24.55
CA GLY A 205 18.44 -2.30 23.75
C GLY A 205 18.23 -2.67 22.29
N ALA A 206 16.99 -2.71 21.80
CA ALA A 206 16.71 -2.90 20.38
C ALA A 206 17.26 -1.77 19.51
N ALA A 207 17.54 -2.04 18.24
CA ALA A 207 18.02 -1.06 17.26
C ALA A 207 17.11 0.19 17.16
N ALA A 208 15.80 0.01 17.32
CA ALA A 208 14.81 1.08 17.31
C ALA A 208 14.67 1.81 18.66
N ALA A 209 15.16 1.25 19.77
CA ALA A 209 14.97 1.80 21.10
C ALA A 209 15.73 3.12 21.28
N GLY A 210 15.03 4.15 21.78
CA GLY A 210 15.57 5.48 22.04
C GLY A 210 15.72 6.36 20.79
N ARG A 211 15.44 5.85 19.59
CA ARG A 211 15.55 6.57 18.31
C ARG A 211 14.20 7.13 17.86
N THR A 212 14.23 8.14 17.01
CA THR A 212 13.03 8.61 16.31
C THR A 212 12.69 7.68 15.14
N ILE A 213 11.43 7.68 14.71
CA ILE A 213 10.98 6.85 13.58
C ILE A 213 11.82 7.12 12.32
N ALA A 214 12.22 8.37 12.05
CA ALA A 214 13.05 8.71 10.89
C ALA A 214 14.50 8.19 10.96
N GLU A 215 15.04 7.96 12.16
CA GLU A 215 16.42 7.47 12.36
C GLU A 215 16.53 5.95 12.27
N VAL A 216 15.41 5.23 12.28
CA VAL A 216 15.39 3.77 12.18
C VAL A 216 15.33 3.38 10.70
N PRO A 217 16.22 2.49 10.22
CA PRO A 217 16.28 2.08 8.82
C PRO A 217 15.18 1.07 8.49
N TRP A 218 13.92 1.52 8.49
CA TRP A 218 12.78 0.67 8.14
C TRP A 218 12.91 0.14 6.69
N PRO A 219 12.54 -1.12 6.44
CA PRO A 219 12.42 -1.61 5.07
C PRO A 219 11.30 -0.84 4.35
N ARG A 220 11.43 -0.65 3.04
CA ARG A 220 10.51 0.22 2.26
C ARG A 220 9.11 -0.35 2.14
N GLU A 221 9.02 -1.66 2.24
CA GLU A 221 7.81 -2.45 2.28
C GLU A 221 7.18 -2.42 3.68
N ALA A 222 7.71 -1.64 4.64
CA ALA A 222 7.13 -1.45 5.97
C ALA A 222 6.80 0.01 6.26
N VAL A 223 5.62 0.23 6.85
CA VAL A 223 5.18 1.53 7.34
C VAL A 223 4.72 1.41 8.78
N VAL A 224 5.29 2.22 9.66
CA VAL A 224 4.82 2.33 11.05
C VAL A 224 3.46 3.03 11.06
N ALA A 225 2.42 2.27 11.38
CA ALA A 225 1.03 2.72 11.41
C ALA A 225 0.68 3.45 12.71
N SER A 226 1.14 2.90 13.83
CA SER A 226 0.90 3.47 15.15
C SER A 226 1.95 3.03 16.16
N VAL A 227 2.20 3.88 17.15
CA VAL A 227 3.01 3.56 18.33
C VAL A 227 2.12 3.70 19.56
N ARG A 228 2.05 2.67 20.39
CA ARG A 228 1.29 2.67 21.64
C ARG A 228 2.27 2.62 22.82
N ARG A 229 2.23 3.64 23.67
CA ARG A 229 3.01 3.72 24.91
C ARG A 229 2.08 3.54 26.10
N GLY A 230 2.08 2.35 26.68
CA GLY A 230 1.09 1.97 27.69
C GLY A 230 -0.33 2.08 27.13
N GLU A 231 -1.16 2.96 27.72
CA GLU A 231 -2.53 3.23 27.24
C GLU A 231 -2.62 4.36 26.20
N ARG A 232 -1.53 5.08 25.93
CA ARG A 232 -1.52 6.24 25.05
C ARG A 232 -1.17 5.84 23.62
N LEU A 233 -2.04 6.15 22.67
CA LEU A 233 -1.76 6.03 21.24
C LEU A 233 -1.03 7.29 20.74
N LEU A 234 0.14 7.10 20.13
CA LEU A 234 0.95 8.13 19.50
C LEU A 234 0.84 7.98 17.98
N LEU A 235 0.44 9.05 17.31
CA LEU A 235 0.45 9.11 15.84
C LEU A 235 1.91 9.25 15.38
N PRO A 236 2.45 8.28 14.63
CA PRO A 236 3.84 8.27 14.24
C PRO A 236 4.12 9.41 13.27
N ARG A 237 5.04 10.27 13.66
CA ARG A 237 5.70 11.29 12.83
C ARG A 237 7.20 10.99 12.79
N GLY A 238 7.92 11.56 11.82
CA GLY A 238 9.36 11.32 11.69
C GLY A 238 10.16 11.62 12.98
N ASP A 239 9.72 12.59 13.77
CA ASP A 239 10.28 13.02 15.06
C ASP A 239 9.78 12.21 16.28
N THR A 240 8.85 11.28 16.09
CA THR A 240 8.31 10.47 17.19
C THR A 240 9.39 9.54 17.72
N ARG A 241 9.80 9.76 18.98
CA ARG A 241 10.81 8.94 19.67
C ARG A 241 10.21 7.66 20.21
N LEU A 242 10.84 6.55 19.86
CA LEU A 242 10.48 5.19 20.25
C LEU A 242 11.18 4.82 21.56
N GLU A 243 10.43 4.30 22.52
CA GLU A 243 10.93 3.91 23.84
C GLU A 243 10.81 2.39 24.04
N PRO A 244 11.72 1.79 24.84
CA PRO A 244 11.53 0.41 25.30
C PRO A 244 10.15 0.21 25.93
N GLY A 245 9.44 -0.83 25.51
CA GLY A 245 8.06 -1.10 25.95
C GLY A 245 6.98 -0.45 25.09
N ASP A 246 7.33 0.41 24.12
CA ASP A 246 6.38 0.84 23.11
C ASP A 246 5.92 -0.34 22.26
N GLU A 247 4.63 -0.41 21.98
CA GLU A 247 4.05 -1.37 21.06
C GLU A 247 3.83 -0.71 19.70
N LEU A 248 4.59 -1.17 18.71
CA LEU A 248 4.59 -0.63 17.37
C LEU A 248 3.76 -1.54 16.47
N SER A 249 2.77 -0.96 15.79
CA SER A 249 2.06 -1.64 14.70
C SER A 249 2.67 -1.18 13.37
N ALA A 250 3.27 -2.11 12.63
CA ALA A 250 3.78 -1.86 11.29
C ALA A 250 2.96 -2.62 10.26
N VAL A 251 2.59 -1.94 9.19
CA VAL A 251 2.03 -2.54 7.99
C VAL A 251 3.19 -2.99 7.13
N VAL A 252 3.28 -4.28 6.82
CA VAL A 252 4.40 -4.90 6.10
C VAL A 252 3.92 -5.67 4.88
N ASP A 253 4.61 -5.49 3.76
CA ASP A 253 4.43 -6.28 2.54
C ASP A 253 5.58 -7.31 2.41
N GLY A 254 5.22 -8.59 2.45
CA GLY A 254 6.16 -9.71 2.38
C GLY A 254 6.85 -10.13 3.70
N GLU A 255 7.25 -11.41 3.76
CA GLU A 255 7.84 -12.02 4.96
C GLU A 255 9.26 -11.48 5.27
N ALA A 256 10.00 -11.03 4.26
CA ALA A 256 11.31 -10.43 4.44
C ALA A 256 11.24 -9.10 5.21
N ALA A 257 10.31 -8.22 4.83
CA ALA A 257 10.06 -6.96 5.52
C ALA A 257 9.57 -7.18 6.95
N ARG A 258 8.67 -8.17 7.14
CA ARG A 258 8.20 -8.60 8.45
C ARG A 258 9.34 -9.00 9.39
N ARG A 259 10.28 -9.83 8.90
CA ARG A 259 11.46 -10.23 9.68
C ARG A 259 12.37 -9.05 10.02
N ALA A 260 12.61 -8.16 9.06
CA ALA A 260 13.43 -6.97 9.27
C ALA A 260 12.84 -6.02 10.32
N VAL A 261 11.52 -5.77 10.29
CA VAL A 261 10.82 -4.97 11.32
C VAL A 261 10.94 -5.62 12.70
N ARG A 262 10.70 -6.94 12.80
CA ARG A 262 10.86 -7.68 14.05
C ARG A 262 12.28 -7.56 14.60
N ARG A 263 13.29 -7.69 13.74
CA ARG A 263 14.69 -7.56 14.10
C ARG A 263 15.00 -6.16 14.65
N LEU A 264 14.60 -5.11 13.95
CA LEU A 264 14.84 -3.72 14.37
C LEU A 264 14.21 -3.41 15.75
N CYS A 265 13.06 -4.00 16.04
CA CYS A 265 12.34 -3.78 17.30
C CYS A 265 12.76 -4.72 18.45
N ARG A 266 13.46 -5.84 18.18
CA ARG A 266 13.79 -6.85 19.22
C ARG A 266 15.28 -7.08 19.43
N GLU A 267 16.10 -6.86 18.41
CA GLU A 267 17.53 -7.13 18.46
C GLU A 267 18.33 -5.82 18.51
N PRO A 268 19.48 -5.81 19.22
CA PRO A 268 20.43 -4.72 19.10
C PRO A 268 20.98 -4.63 17.67
N LEU A 269 21.31 -3.42 17.24
CA LEU A 269 21.96 -3.18 15.95
C LEU A 269 23.27 -3.98 15.90
N SER A 270 23.35 -4.97 15.00
CA SER A 270 24.61 -5.67 14.75
C SER A 270 25.62 -4.64 14.24
N PRO A 271 26.86 -4.59 14.78
CA PRO A 271 27.91 -3.83 14.14
C PRO A 271 28.13 -4.41 12.74
N ASP A 272 28.27 -3.52 11.77
CA ASP A 272 28.51 -3.79 10.35
C ASP A 272 29.49 -4.97 10.13
N PRO A 273 29.18 -5.98 9.30
CA PRO A 273 30.12 -7.05 8.97
C PRO A 273 31.25 -6.59 8.03
N GLU A 274 31.28 -5.32 7.61
CA GLU A 274 32.34 -4.77 6.75
C GLU A 274 33.15 -3.67 7.49
N ARG A 275 34.09 -4.10 8.33
CA ARG A 275 35.35 -3.40 8.59
C ARG A 275 36.50 -4.39 8.64
#